data_AF-A0A2Z5R1W2-F1
#
_entry.id   AF-A0A2Z5R1W2-F1
#
_cell.length_a   1.000
_cell.length_b   1.000
_cell.length_c   1.000
_cell.angle_alpha   90.00
_cell.angle_beta   90.00
_cell.angle_gamma   90.00
#
_symmetry.space_group_name_H-M   'P 1'
#
loop_
_entity.id
_entity.type
_entity.pdbx_description
1 polymer ?
#
loop_
_entity_poly.entity_id
_entity_poly.type
_entity_poly.pdbx_seq_one_letter_code
_entity_poly.pdbx_strand_id
1 'polypeptide(L)' 'MVQESILTFRDKKTLGYQLQNAGFEIHAVWGDWCRTPFDGTQPIMVFEAVVPTR' A
#
# COMPACT_ATOMS: atom_id res chain seq x y z
N MET A 1 4.31 10.66 26.14
CA MET A 1 4.54 9.20 26.06
C MET A 1 4.95 8.90 24.63
N VAL A 2 6.10 8.24 24.42
CA VAL A 2 6.54 7.80 23.10
C VAL A 2 5.85 6.47 22.80
N GLN A 3 5.10 6.38 21.71
CA GLN A 3 4.52 5.12 21.24
C GLN A 3 5.62 4.30 20.56
N GLU A 4 6.03 3.20 21.17
CA GLU A 4 6.85 2.20 20.51
C GLU A 4 6.04 1.55 19.40
N SER A 5 6.30 1.97 18.16
CA SER A 5 5.71 1.36 16.98
C SER A 5 6.62 0.23 16.53
N ILE A 6 6.21 -1.02 16.73
CA ILE A 6 6.89 -2.16 16.09
C ILE A 6 6.72 -1.98 14.59
N LEU A 7 7.81 -1.68 13.88
CA LEU A 7 7.83 -1.61 12.43
C LEU A 7 7.58 -3.02 11.88
N THR A 8 6.32 -3.31 11.58
CA THR A 8 5.94 -4.56 10.91
C THR A 8 6.01 -4.32 9.42
N PHE A 9 6.99 -4.94 8.76
CA PHE A 9 7.02 -5.02 7.30
C PHE A 9 5.81 -5.84 6.84
N ARG A 10 4.91 -5.22 6.07
CA ARG A 10 3.75 -5.90 5.47
C ARG A 10 4.02 -6.10 4.00
N ASP A 11 3.74 -7.31 3.50
CA ASP A 11 3.84 -7.59 2.08
C ASP A 11 2.68 -6.93 1.30
N LYS A 12 2.87 -6.84 -0.03
CA LYS A 12 1.89 -6.26 -0.97
C LYS A 12 0.51 -6.93 -0.90
N LYS A 13 0.45 -8.25 -0.70
CA LYS A 13 -0.80 -9.01 -0.68
C LYS A 13 -1.60 -8.70 0.58
N THR A 14 -0.94 -8.62 1.73
CA THR A 14 -1.53 -8.29 3.02
C THR A 14 -2.14 -6.88 3.01
N LEU A 15 -1.37 -5.88 2.56
CA LEU A 15 -1.88 -4.51 2.43
C LEU A 15 -3.00 -4.41 1.40
N GLY A 16 -2.87 -5.12 0.28
CA GLY A 16 -3.90 -5.17 -0.75
C GLY A 16 -5.25 -5.69 -0.24
N TYR A 17 -5.22 -6.78 0.51
CA TYR A 17 -6.41 -7.36 1.14
C TYR A 17 -7.03 -6.42 2.18
N GLN A 18 -6.21 -5.75 2.99
CA GLN A 18 -6.70 -4.83 4.02
C GLN A 18 -7.37 -3.59 3.44
N LEU A 19 -6.80 -3.01 2.37
CA LEU A 19 -7.39 -1.87 1.66
C LEU A 19 -8.72 -2.26 1.00
N GLN A 20 -8.79 -3.42 0.35
CA GLN A 20 -10.04 -3.93 -0.22
C GLN A 20 -11.12 -4.15 0.85
N ASN A 21 -10.77 -4.76 1.98
CA ASN A 21 -11.70 -4.95 3.10
C ASN A 21 -12.14 -3.61 3.73
N ALA A 22 -11.32 -2.58 3.63
CA ALA A 22 -11.67 -1.23 4.05
C ALA A 22 -12.52 -0.47 3.02
N GLY A 23 -12.88 -1.10 1.90
CA GLY A 23 -13.73 -0.52 0.85
C GLY A 23 -13.00 0.32 -0.18
N PHE A 24 -11.67 0.22 -0.24
CA PHE A 24 -10.87 0.89 -1.27
C PHE A 24 -10.66 -0.03 -2.48
N GLU A 25 -10.73 0.55 -3.67
CA GLU A 25 -10.23 -0.06 -4.89
C GLU A 25 -8.80 0.41 -5.14
N ILE A 26 -7.87 -0.52 -5.34
CA ILE A 26 -6.46 -0.23 -5.61
C ILE A 26 -6.26 -0.17 -7.12
N HIS A 27 -5.89 1.00 -7.64
CA HIS A 27 -5.59 1.16 -9.07
C HIS A 27 -4.16 0.72 -9.40
N ALA A 28 -3.20 1.02 -8.52
CA ALA A 28 -1.80 0.72 -8.76
C ALA A 28 -0.98 0.62 -7.47
N VAL A 29 0.17 -0.04 -7.59
CA VAL A 29 1.22 -0.05 -6.57
C VAL A 29 2.52 0.38 -7.22
N TRP A 30 3.09 1.48 -6.73
CA TRP A 30 4.32 2.09 -7.25
C TRP A 30 5.50 1.81 -6.32
N GLY A 31 6.69 1.69 -6.91
CA GLY A 31 7.96 1.53 -6.20
C GLY A 31 8.62 2.84 -5.80
N ASP A 32 8.05 3.98 -6.19
CA ASP A 32 8.48 5.32 -5.83
C ASP A 32 7.33 6.33 -5.99
N TRP A 33 7.60 7.60 -5.68
CA TRP A 33 6.66 8.71 -5.86
C TRP A 33 6.56 9.20 -7.31
N CYS A 34 7.42 8.70 -8.21
CA CYS A 34 7.42 9.02 -9.64
C CYS A 34 6.54 8.07 -10.46
N ARG A 35 5.77 7.19 -9.79
CA ARG A 35 4.89 6.18 -10.42
C ARG A 35 5.66 5.11 -11.22
N THR A 36 6.89 4.78 -10.81
CA THR A 36 7.56 3.57 -11.33
C THR A 36 6.80 2.34 -10.82
N PRO A 37 6.44 1.36 -11.69
CA PRO A 37 5.76 0.14 -11.24
C PRO A 37 6.55 -0.59 -10.15
N PHE A 38 5.86 -1.04 -9.10
CA PHE A 38 6.50 -1.86 -8.06
C PHE A 38 6.72 -3.30 -8.57
N ASP A 39 7.98 -3.74 -8.61
CA ASP A 39 8.37 -5.08 -9.08
C ASP A 39 8.79 -6.02 -7.93
N GLY A 40 8.81 -5.54 -6.70
CA GLY A 40 9.23 -6.33 -5.52
C GLY A 40 10.66 -6.08 -5.08
N THR A 41 11.45 -5.31 -5.83
CA THR A 41 12.84 -4.98 -5.48
C THR A 41 12.99 -3.62 -4.80
N GLN A 42 12.01 -2.73 -4.95
CA GLN A 42 12.05 -1.40 -4.35
C GLN A 42 11.84 -1.46 -2.83
N PRO A 43 12.48 -0.56 -2.05
CA PRO A 43 12.36 -0.55 -0.59
C PRO A 43 11.05 0.06 -0.07
N ILE A 44 10.22 0.62 -0.95
CA ILE A 44 8.97 1.30 -0.63
C ILE A 44 7.85 0.80 -1.56
N MET A 45 6.64 0.76 -1.03
CA MET A 45 5.41 0.57 -1.79
C MET A 45 4.50 1.78 -1.60
N VAL A 46 4.03 2.37 -2.69
CA VAL A 46 3.05 3.45 -2.69
C VAL A 46 1.76 2.91 -3.31
N PHE A 47 0.71 2.81 -2.51
CA PHE A 47 -0.61 2.33 -2.95
C PHE A 47 -1.46 3.51 -3.42
N GLU A 48 -1.85 3.52 -4.69
CA GLU A 48 -2.84 4.46 -5.22
C GLU A 48 -4.21 3.79 -5.18
N ALA A 49 -5.06 4.25 -4.26
CA ALA A 49 -6.37 3.66 -4.01
C ALA A 49 -7.45 4.74 -3.86
N VAL A 50 -8.65 4.43 -4.33
CA VAL A 50 -9.81 5.34 -4.29
C VAL A 50 -10.97 4.67 -3.56
N VAL A 51 -11.86 5.49 -3.00
CA VAL A 51 -13.19 5.00 -2.61
C VAL A 51 -14.02 4.92 -3.89
N PRO A 52 -14.57 3.75 -4.27
CA PRO A 52 -15.39 3.63 -5.46
C PRO A 52 -16.61 4.55 -5.35
N THR A 53 -16.80 5.45 -6.31
CA THR A 53 -18.06 6.19 -6.46
C THR A 53 -19.12 5.24 -7.01
N ARG A 54 -20.24 5.08 -6.28
CA ARG A 54 -21.42 4.35 -6.73
C ARG A 54 -22.10 5.03 -7.92
#